data_AF-A0A354SPL2-F1
#
_entry.id   AF-A0A354SPL2-F1
#
_cell.length_a   1.000
_cell.length_b   1.000
_cell.length_c   1.000
_cell.angle_alpha   90.00
_cell.angle_beta   90.00
_cell.angle_gamma   90.00
#
_symmetry.space_group_name_H-M   'P 1'
#
loop_
_entity.id
_entity.type
_entity.pdbx_description
1 polymer ?
#
loop_
_entity_poly.entity_id
_entity_poly.type
_entity_poly.pdbx_seq_one_letter_code
_entity_poly.pdbx_strand_id
1 'polypeptide(L)'
;ILCGDFEQTEKYAEKNVFYYLDPPYRPLTETSTFTSYSSNGFDDIEQIRLRNFCNRISEYKSIFIESNSDPQNVNTSDLFFDKLYEVFNIKRVSATRVINSKGNSRGSISEIMISNIKDIHKYERF
;
A
#
# COMPACT_ATOMS: atom_id res chain seq x y z
N ILE A 1 5.48 -3.36 -21.97
CA ILE A 1 5.96 -2.24 -21.12
C ILE A 1 5.17 -1.02 -21.54
N LEU A 2 4.47 -0.39 -20.60
CA LEU A 2 3.67 0.83 -20.82
C LEU A 2 4.29 1.96 -19.98
N CYS A 3 4.22 3.19 -20.47
CA CYS A 3 4.65 4.38 -19.74
C CYS A 3 3.48 5.37 -19.74
N GLY A 4 2.90 5.63 -18.57
CA GLY A 4 1.71 6.45 -18.44
C GLY A 4 1.08 6.30 -17.07
N ASP A 5 -0.10 6.88 -16.93
CA ASP A 5 -0.90 6.82 -15.70
C ASP A 5 -1.42 5.39 -15.46
N PHE A 6 -1.42 4.96 -14.19
CA PHE A 6 -1.82 3.60 -13.81
C PHE A 6 -3.28 3.29 -14.16
N GLU A 7 -4.18 4.29 -14.17
CA GLU A 7 -5.59 4.09 -14.50
C GLU A 7 -5.78 3.63 -15.94
N GLN A 8 -4.83 3.91 -16.85
CA GLN A 8 -4.90 3.43 -18.23
C GLN A 8 -4.82 1.89 -18.34
N THR A 9 -4.39 1.22 -17.27
CA THR A 9 -4.35 -0.24 -17.19
C THR A 9 -5.68 -0.87 -16.82
N GLU A 10 -6.70 -0.08 -16.47
CA GLU A 10 -8.05 -0.56 -16.12
C GLU A 10 -8.71 -1.35 -17.24
N LYS A 11 -8.44 -1.00 -18.51
CA LYS A 11 -8.95 -1.73 -19.68
C LYS A 11 -8.50 -3.19 -19.76
N TYR A 12 -7.51 -3.58 -18.97
CA TYR A 12 -7.04 -4.96 -18.85
C TYR A 12 -7.65 -5.71 -17.66
N ALA A 13 -8.50 -5.06 -16.86
CA ALA A 13 -9.08 -5.67 -15.68
C ALA A 13 -10.10 -6.75 -16.07
N GLU A 14 -9.87 -7.97 -15.60
CA GLU A 14 -10.78 -9.10 -15.71
C GLU A 14 -10.49 -10.16 -14.60
N LYS A 15 -11.31 -11.20 -14.54
CA LYS A 15 -11.30 -12.24 -13.49
C LYS A 15 -9.94 -12.93 -13.28
N ASN A 16 -9.11 -13.03 -14.32
CA ASN A 16 -7.84 -13.77 -14.28
C ASN A 16 -6.62 -12.84 -14.28
N VAL A 17 -6.83 -11.55 -14.00
CA VAL A 17 -5.76 -10.56 -13.91
C VAL A 17 -5.44 -10.25 -12.46
N PHE A 18 -4.15 -10.20 -12.18
CA PHE A 18 -3.57 -9.85 -10.89
C PHE A 18 -2.78 -8.56 -11.01
N TYR A 19 -3.13 -7.57 -10.20
CA TYR A 19 -2.42 -6.30 -10.09
C TYR A 19 -1.53 -6.32 -8.84
N TYR A 20 -0.23 -6.10 -9.04
CA TYR A 20 0.66 -5.73 -7.95
C TYR A 20 0.94 -4.23 -8.05
N LEU A 21 0.60 -3.49 -7.01
CA LEU A 21 0.65 -2.03 -6.97
C LEU A 21 1.70 -1.60 -5.95
N ASP A 22 2.74 -0.92 -6.42
CA ASP A 22 3.85 -0.41 -5.60
C ASP A 22 4.04 1.09 -5.89
N PRO A 23 3.11 1.95 -5.42
CA PRO A 23 3.16 3.38 -5.68
C PRO A 23 4.32 4.04 -4.90
N PRO A 24 4.64 5.31 -5.17
CA PRO A 24 5.41 6.09 -4.21
C PRO A 24 4.72 6.06 -2.84
N TYR A 25 5.44 5.59 -1.80
CA TYR A 25 4.89 5.44 -0.46
C TYR A 25 4.56 6.79 0.16
N ARG A 26 3.49 6.83 0.96
CA ARG A 26 3.17 8.01 1.77
C ARG A 26 4.33 8.28 2.76
N PRO A 27 4.91 9.49 2.79
CA PRO A 27 6.03 9.78 3.70
C PRO A 27 5.64 9.62 5.18
N LEU A 28 6.54 9.06 6.01
CA LEU A 28 6.31 8.88 7.44
C LEU A 28 6.65 10.11 8.29
N THR A 29 7.47 11.04 7.79
CA THR A 29 7.87 12.24 8.54
C THR A 29 8.07 13.43 7.61
N GLU A 30 7.90 14.65 8.12
CA GLU A 30 8.17 15.89 7.35
C GLU A 30 9.62 15.97 6.84
N THR A 31 10.58 15.34 7.53
CA THR A 31 11.99 15.30 7.11
C THR A 31 12.26 14.23 6.06
N SER A 32 11.46 13.15 5.99
CA SER A 32 11.46 12.22 4.85
C SER A 32 10.93 12.86 3.56
N THR A 33 10.13 13.92 3.68
CA THR A 33 9.71 14.79 2.56
C THR A 33 10.89 15.59 2.00
N PHE A 34 11.94 15.83 2.78
CA PHE A 34 13.11 16.63 2.35
C PHE A 34 14.19 15.80 1.61
N THR A 35 14.13 14.47 1.69
CA THR A 35 15.07 13.54 1.04
C THR A 35 14.42 12.66 -0.04
N SER A 36 13.10 12.72 -0.18
CA SER A 36 12.40 11.99 -1.23
C SER A 36 12.10 12.93 -2.40
N TYR A 37 12.12 12.37 -3.60
CA TYR A 37 11.65 12.96 -4.85
C TYR A 37 10.12 13.22 -4.83
N SER A 38 9.55 13.59 -3.67
CA SER A 38 8.12 13.85 -3.46
C SER A 38 7.64 15.15 -4.10
N SER A 39 8.53 15.89 -4.79
CA SER A 39 8.14 16.98 -5.69
C SER A 39 7.36 16.51 -6.93
N ASN A 40 7.22 15.19 -7.16
CA ASN A 40 6.49 14.60 -8.29
C ASN A 40 5.07 14.08 -7.96
N GLY A 41 4.43 14.55 -6.89
CA GLY A 41 2.96 14.67 -6.88
C GLY A 41 2.13 13.42 -6.56
N PHE A 42 2.68 12.39 -5.91
CA PHE A 42 1.88 11.28 -5.39
C PHE A 42 1.53 11.49 -3.90
N ASP A 43 0.65 12.45 -3.66
CA ASP A 43 0.19 12.82 -2.32
C ASP A 43 -1.05 12.01 -1.90
N ASP A 44 -1.71 12.42 -0.80
CA ASP A 44 -2.93 11.78 -0.31
C ASP A 44 -4.05 11.77 -1.37
N ILE A 45 -4.07 12.71 -2.33
CA ILE A 45 -5.06 12.74 -3.42
C ILE A 45 -4.78 11.61 -4.41
N GLU A 46 -3.51 11.38 -4.76
CA GLU A 46 -3.13 10.26 -5.62
C GLU A 46 -3.32 8.90 -4.93
N GLN A 47 -3.12 8.81 -3.61
CA GLN A 47 -3.50 7.61 -2.84
C GLN A 47 -5.02 7.35 -2.92
N ILE A 48 -5.85 8.40 -2.87
CA ILE A 48 -7.30 8.28 -3.07
C ILE A 48 -7.62 7.83 -4.51
N ARG A 49 -6.94 8.36 -5.54
CA ARG A 49 -7.10 7.89 -6.93
C ARG A 49 -6.75 6.41 -7.05
N LEU A 50 -5.65 5.97 -6.44
CA LEU A 50 -5.24 4.58 -6.43
C LEU A 50 -6.29 3.68 -5.76
N ARG A 51 -6.83 4.10 -4.60
CA ARG A 51 -7.94 3.37 -3.95
C ARG A 51 -9.16 3.26 -4.86
N ASN A 52 -9.53 4.33 -5.56
CA ASN A 52 -10.67 4.31 -6.48
C ASN A 52 -10.42 3.37 -7.66
N PHE A 53 -9.19 3.31 -8.18
CA PHE A 53 -8.80 2.34 -9.18
C PHE A 53 -8.90 0.90 -8.63
N CYS A 54 -8.43 0.63 -7.41
CA CYS A 54 -8.59 -0.67 -6.75
C CYS A 54 -10.06 -1.10 -6.64
N ASN A 55 -10.98 -0.17 -6.34
CA ASN A 55 -12.42 -0.45 -6.38
C ASN A 55 -12.87 -0.89 -7.78
N ARG A 56 -12.53 -0.12 -8.81
CA ARG A 56 -12.96 -0.40 -10.20
C ARG A 56 -12.43 -1.73 -10.71
N ILE A 57 -11.13 -2.03 -10.55
CA ILE A 57 -10.58 -3.33 -10.99
C ILE A 57 -11.18 -4.51 -10.21
N SER A 58 -11.58 -4.29 -8.95
CA SER A 58 -12.27 -5.31 -8.14
C SER A 58 -13.67 -5.64 -8.69
N GLU A 59 -14.38 -4.65 -9.27
CA GLU A 59 -15.68 -4.88 -9.93
C GLU A 59 -15.55 -5.83 -11.13
N TYR A 60 -14.41 -5.78 -11.84
CA TYR A 60 -14.06 -6.71 -12.92
C TYR A 60 -13.54 -8.08 -12.42
N LYS A 61 -13.56 -8.31 -11.10
CA LYS A 61 -13.08 -9.53 -10.43
C LYS A 61 -11.56 -9.72 -10.55
N SER A 62 -10.80 -8.69 -10.92
CA SER A 62 -9.34 -8.74 -10.81
C SER A 62 -8.93 -8.77 -9.35
N ILE A 63 -7.82 -9.44 -9.09
CA ILE A 63 -7.21 -9.47 -7.75
C ILE A 63 -6.15 -8.37 -7.69
N PHE A 64 -6.02 -7.71 -6.56
CA PHE A 64 -4.88 -6.82 -6.32
C PHE A 64 -4.20 -7.06 -4.98
N ILE A 65 -2.92 -6.74 -4.95
CA ILE A 65 -2.14 -6.47 -3.74
C ILE A 65 -1.46 -5.12 -3.93
N GLU A 66 -1.56 -4.27 -2.93
CA GLU A 66 -0.90 -2.96 -2.85
C GLU A 66 0.01 -2.91 -1.63
N SER A 67 1.25 -2.45 -1.83
CA SER A 67 2.24 -2.26 -0.78
C SER A 67 2.42 -0.78 -0.46
N ASN A 68 2.48 -0.44 0.83
CA ASN A 68 2.71 0.93 1.27
C ASN A 68 3.40 1.01 2.64
N SER A 69 3.76 2.23 3.03
CA SER A 69 4.25 2.53 4.38
C SER A 69 3.14 2.37 5.44
N ASP A 70 3.50 2.04 6.67
CA ASP A 70 2.57 2.11 7.81
C ASP A 70 2.76 3.43 8.59
N PRO A 71 1.85 4.42 8.48
CA PRO A 71 1.95 5.69 9.20
C PRO A 71 1.87 5.50 10.72
N GLN A 72 1.33 4.37 11.20
CA GLN A 72 1.29 4.07 12.63
C GLN A 72 2.68 3.78 13.23
N ASN A 73 3.71 3.60 12.40
CA ASN A 73 5.11 3.57 12.87
C ASN A 73 5.54 4.86 13.58
N VAL A 74 4.96 6.00 13.20
CA VAL A 74 5.32 7.32 13.74
C VAL A 74 4.18 7.96 14.54
N ASN A 75 2.93 7.69 14.16
CA ASN A 75 1.75 8.27 14.76
C ASN A 75 0.63 7.22 14.76
N THR A 76 0.40 6.58 15.90
CA THR A 76 -0.62 5.54 16.06
C THR A 76 -2.05 6.02 15.83
N SER A 77 -2.29 7.34 15.81
CA SER A 77 -3.59 7.93 15.50
C SER A 77 -3.78 8.27 14.03
N ASP A 78 -2.74 8.10 13.19
CA ASP A 78 -2.85 8.24 11.75
C ASP A 78 -3.47 6.97 11.15
N LEU A 79 -4.79 7.04 10.94
CA LEU A 79 -5.62 5.98 10.38
C LEU A 79 -5.91 6.21 8.89
N PHE A 80 -5.07 6.96 8.17
CA PHE A 80 -5.33 7.32 6.77
C PHE A 80 -5.64 6.10 5.91
N PHE A 81 -4.72 5.14 5.85
CA PHE A 81 -4.91 3.92 5.04
C PHE A 81 -5.99 3.00 5.61
N ASP A 82 -6.11 2.90 6.94
CA ASP A 82 -7.14 2.09 7.60
C ASP A 82 -8.55 2.53 7.20
N LYS A 83 -8.79 3.85 7.13
CA LYS A 83 -10.06 4.42 6.68
C LYS A 83 -10.22 4.40 5.17
N LEU A 84 -9.15 4.70 4.44
CA LEU A 84 -9.20 4.79 2.98
C LEU A 84 -9.56 3.45 2.35
N TYR A 85 -9.03 2.36 2.90
CA TYR A 85 -9.19 0.99 2.41
C TYR A 85 -10.02 0.09 3.36
N GLU A 86 -10.95 0.66 4.15
CA GLU A 86 -11.72 -0.07 5.18
C GLU A 86 -12.53 -1.28 4.64
N VAL A 87 -12.85 -1.28 3.35
CA VAL A 87 -13.58 -2.37 2.67
C VAL A 87 -12.67 -3.50 2.18
N PHE A 88 -11.36 -3.31 2.26
CA PHE A 88 -10.34 -4.27 1.83
C PHE A 88 -9.61 -4.88 3.03
N ASN A 89 -8.85 -5.95 2.78
CA ASN A 89 -8.01 -6.54 3.80
C ASN A 89 -6.70 -5.76 3.92
N ILE A 90 -6.41 -5.24 5.12
CA ILE A 90 -5.16 -4.54 5.43
C ILE A 90 -4.36 -5.41 6.40
N LYS A 91 -3.20 -5.88 5.94
CA LYS A 91 -2.25 -6.65 6.75
C LYS A 91 -1.01 -5.80 7.04
N ARG A 92 -0.70 -5.63 8.33
CA ARG A 92 0.58 -5.05 8.77
C ARG A 92 1.64 -6.14 8.81
N VAL A 93 2.72 -5.94 8.07
CA VAL A 93 3.84 -6.88 7.97
C VAL A 93 5.04 -6.25 8.66
N SER A 94 5.59 -6.92 9.68
CA SER A 94 6.82 -6.47 10.32
C SER A 94 7.99 -6.58 9.35
N ALA A 95 8.64 -5.45 9.07
CA ALA A 95 9.84 -5.38 8.26
C ALA A 95 11.05 -5.13 9.18
N THR A 96 12.05 -6.01 9.11
CA THR A 96 13.31 -5.82 9.83
C THR A 96 14.20 -4.92 8.99
N ARG A 97 14.24 -3.60 9.24
CA ARG A 97 15.23 -2.73 8.58
C ARG A 97 16.62 -2.99 9.18
N VAL A 98 17.40 -3.83 8.51
CA VAL A 98 18.80 -4.12 8.87
C VAL A 98 19.75 -2.94 8.58
N ILE A 99 19.24 -1.85 7.99
CA ILE A 99 20.04 -0.74 7.47
C ILE A 99 19.76 0.53 8.29
N ASN A 100 20.36 0.65 9.47
CA ASN A 100 20.51 1.93 10.17
C ASN A 100 21.87 1.97 10.87
N SER A 101 22.71 2.97 10.56
CA SER A 101 24.03 3.13 11.19
C SER A 101 23.97 3.67 12.64
N LYS A 102 22.77 3.99 13.15
CA LYS A 102 22.54 4.48 14.51
C LYS A 102 21.81 3.42 15.34
N GLY A 103 22.49 2.90 16.37
CA GLY A 103 22.01 1.79 17.20
C GLY A 103 20.79 2.05 18.09
N ASN A 104 20.34 3.31 18.21
CA ASN A 104 19.25 3.71 19.13
C ASN A 104 17.84 3.71 18.50
N SER A 105 17.71 3.51 17.18
CA SER A 105 16.43 3.42 16.45
C SER A 105 16.11 1.98 16.02
N ARG A 106 16.52 1.00 16.84
CA ARG A 106 16.20 -0.42 16.65
C ARG A 106 14.77 -0.70 17.12
N GLY A 107 13.78 -0.30 16.34
CA GLY A 107 12.39 -0.73 16.45
C GLY A 107 11.99 -1.51 15.20
N SER A 108 11.14 -2.52 15.34
CA SER A 108 10.49 -3.14 14.18
C SER A 108 9.59 -2.09 13.53
N ILE A 109 9.85 -1.75 12.27
CA ILE A 109 8.89 -0.98 11.48
C ILE A 109 7.90 -1.95 10.83
N SER A 110 6.67 -1.52 10.60
CA SER A 110 5.70 -2.22 9.78
C SER A 110 5.54 -1.57 8.42
N GLU A 111 5.17 -2.39 7.44
CA GLU A 111 4.59 -1.94 6.18
C GLU A 111 3.15 -2.47 6.09
N ILE A 112 2.33 -1.85 5.25
CA ILE A 112 0.97 -2.32 5.00
C ILE A 112 0.89 -3.04 3.65
N MET A 113 0.12 -4.13 3.65
CA MET A 113 -0.27 -4.87 2.47
C MET A 113 -1.79 -4.85 2.37
N ILE A 114 -2.32 -4.21 1.32
CA ILE A 114 -3.75 -4.03 1.11
C ILE A 114 -4.20 -4.92 -0.04
N SER A 115 -5.32 -5.64 0.11
CA SER A 115 -5.80 -6.54 -0.94
C SER A 115 -7.30 -6.78 -0.90
N ASN A 116 -7.89 -7.13 -2.05
CA ASN A 116 -9.25 -7.66 -2.14
C ASN A 116 -9.31 -9.20 -2.01
N ILE A 117 -8.21 -9.82 -1.59
CA ILE A 117 -8.14 -11.25 -1.31
C ILE A 117 -8.81 -11.48 0.04
N LYS A 118 -9.93 -12.20 0.03
CA LYS A 118 -10.56 -12.66 1.27
C LYS A 118 -9.61 -13.65 1.95
N ASP A 119 -9.45 -13.54 3.27
CA ASP A 119 -8.76 -14.56 4.05
C ASP A 119 -9.49 -15.89 3.86
N ILE A 120 -8.97 -16.74 2.97
CA ILE A 120 -9.38 -18.12 2.85
C ILE A 120 -8.76 -18.80 4.07
N HIS A 121 -9.60 -19.01 5.09
CA HIS A 121 -9.34 -19.69 6.36
C HIS A 121 -7.96 -20.36 6.52
N LYS A 122 -7.31 -20.03 7.66
CA LYS A 122 -6.33 -20.89 8.34
C LYS A 122 -6.62 -22.36 8.02
N TYR A 123 -5.79 -22.98 7.19
CA TYR A 123 -5.77 -24.44 7.11
C TYR A 123 -5.48 -24.93 8.53
N GLU A 124 -6.49 -25.51 9.18
CA GLU A 124 -6.28 -26.36 10.33
C GLU A 124 -5.28 -27.43 9.88
N ARG A 125 -4.08 -27.36 10.46
CA ARG A 125 -3.14 -28.48 10.37
C ARG A 125 -3.82 -29.63 11.11
N PHE A 126 -4.23 -30.65 10.37
CA PHE A 126 -4.48 -31.98 10.91
C PHE A 126 -3.22 -32.50 11.64
#